data_AF-A0A1V3REL3-F1
#
_entry.id   AF-A0A1V3REL3-F1
#
_cell.length_a   1.000
_cell.length_b   1.000
_cell.length_c   1.000
_cell.angle_alpha   90.00
_cell.angle_beta   90.00
_cell.angle_gamma   90.00
#
_symmetry.space_group_name_H-M   'P 1'
#
loop_
_entity.id
_entity.type
_entity.pdbx_description
1 polymer ?
#
loop_
_entity_poly.entity_id
_entity_poly.type
_entity_poly.pdbx_seq_one_letter_code
_entity_poly.pdbx_strand_id
1 'polypeptide(L)' 'MEKTYSLDIHPRTHILALAMSMKEQLATEVGWFTIKNSLDHITIFEFNATEKGIEKIKNQISKACDTQSI' A
#
# COMPACT_ATOMS: atom_id res chain seq x y z
N MET A 1 2.23 22.68 -7.67
CA MET A 1 2.47 22.36 -6.25
C MET A 1 2.89 20.90 -6.18
N GLU A 2 3.91 20.58 -5.40
CA GLU A 2 4.29 19.19 -5.13
C GLU A 2 3.38 18.60 -4.06
N LYS A 3 3.10 17.29 -4.17
CA LYS A 3 2.37 16.48 -3.20
C LYS A 3 3.23 15.26 -2.84
N THR A 4 3.03 14.72 -1.65
CA THR A 4 3.65 13.47 -1.21
C THR A 4 2.81 12.29 -1.67
N TYR A 5 3.48 11.25 -2.17
CA TYR A 5 2.88 10.01 -2.65
C TYR A 5 3.66 8.83 -2.09
N SER A 6 2.97 7.70 -1.90
CA SER A 6 3.54 6.39 -1.59
C SER A 6 3.37 5.45 -2.78
N LEU A 7 4.34 4.58 -3.01
CA LEU A 7 4.16 3.39 -3.83
C LEU A 7 3.94 2.18 -2.92
N ASP A 8 2.80 1.53 -3.08
CA ASP A 8 2.36 0.47 -2.16
C ASP A 8 2.04 -0.83 -2.90
N ILE A 9 2.43 -1.97 -2.30
CA ILE A 9 2.00 -3.31 -2.71
C ILE A 9 0.74 -3.66 -1.95
N HIS A 10 -0.33 -3.98 -2.68
CA HIS A 10 -1.56 -4.51 -2.11
C HIS A 10 -1.53 -6.04 -2.14
N PRO A 11 -1.58 -6.71 -0.97
CA PRO A 11 -1.70 -8.16 -0.91
C PRO A 11 -2.96 -8.67 -1.58
N ARG A 12 -2.96 -9.97 -1.94
CA ARG A 12 -4.18 -10.65 -2.42
C ARG A 12 -5.26 -10.65 -1.33
N THR A 13 -6.51 -10.73 -1.76
CA THR A 13 -7.71 -10.66 -0.88
C THR A 13 -7.68 -11.61 0.32
N HIS A 14 -7.19 -12.85 0.16
CA HIS A 14 -7.08 -13.79 1.27
C HIS A 14 -6.05 -13.38 2.34
N ILE A 15 -4.96 -12.71 1.93
CA ILE A 15 -3.97 -12.15 2.86
C ILE A 15 -4.55 -10.92 3.58
N LEU A 16 -5.30 -10.08 2.87
CA LEU A 16 -6.02 -8.95 3.48
C LEU A 16 -7.01 -9.42 4.55
N ALA A 17 -7.78 -10.47 4.26
CA ALA A 17 -8.72 -11.05 5.22
C ALA A 17 -8.01 -11.62 6.47
N LEU A 18 -6.88 -12.30 6.26
CA LEU A 18 -6.05 -12.80 7.36
C LEU A 18 -5.54 -11.65 8.23
N ALA A 19 -4.94 -10.63 7.62
CA ALA A 19 -4.42 -9.46 8.34
C ALA A 19 -5.52 -8.72 9.12
N MET A 20 -6.71 -8.58 8.53
CA MET A 20 -7.88 -8.01 9.22
C MET A 20 -8.26 -8.82 10.47
N SER A 21 -8.33 -10.14 10.36
CA SER A 21 -8.63 -11.01 11.52
C SER A 21 -7.58 -10.90 12.63
N MET A 22 -6.30 -10.74 12.27
CA MET A 22 -5.20 -10.53 13.23
C MET A 22 -5.34 -9.19 13.96
N LYS A 23 -5.73 -8.13 13.25
CA LYS A 23 -5.97 -6.81 13.85
C LYS A 23 -7.16 -6.81 14.80
N GLU A 24 -8.23 -7.54 14.48
CA GLU A 24 -9.39 -7.71 15.36
C GLU A 24 -9.04 -8.45 16.65
N GLN A 25 -8.27 -9.53 16.53
CA GLN A 25 -7.74 -10.26 17.69
C GLN A 25 -6.87 -9.34 18.55
N LEU A 26 -5.92 -8.62 17.93
CA LEU A 26 -5.07 -7.68 18.64
C LEU A 26 -5.88 -6.58 19.36
N ALA A 27 -6.89 -6.01 18.69
CA ALA A 27 -7.76 -4.99 19.28
C ALA A 27 -8.52 -5.51 20.51
N THR A 28 -8.92 -6.78 20.49
CA THR A 28 -9.55 -7.45 21.64
C THR A 28 -8.59 -7.57 22.82
N GLU A 29 -7.34 -7.96 22.56
CA GLU A 29 -6.34 -8.18 23.60
C GLU A 29 -5.81 -6.87 24.22
N VAL A 30 -5.59 -5.83 23.41
CA VAL A 30 -4.94 -4.59 23.87
C VAL A 30 -5.92 -3.43 24.11
N GLY A 31 -7.22 -3.65 23.85
CA GLY A 31 -8.31 -2.67 24.01
C GLY A 31 -8.30 -1.51 23.01
N TRP A 32 -7.15 -1.13 22.47
CA TRP A 32 -6.99 -0.02 21.53
C TRP A 32 -6.07 -0.36 20.35
N PHE A 33 -6.65 -0.51 19.16
CA PHE A 33 -5.91 -0.66 17.91
C PHE A 33 -6.63 0.09 16.78
N THR A 34 -6.20 1.34 16.53
CA THR A 34 -6.83 2.27 15.58
C THR A 34 -6.71 1.87 14.11
N ILE A 35 -5.71 1.05 13.78
CA ILE A 35 -5.41 0.66 12.39
C ILE A 35 -6.31 -0.52 11.94
N LYS A 36 -7.25 -0.98 12.77
CA LYS A 36 -8.15 -2.10 12.44
C LYS A 36 -8.96 -1.89 11.15
N ASN A 37 -9.26 -0.64 10.79
CA ASN A 37 -10.10 -0.30 9.63
C ASN A 37 -9.28 0.13 8.39
N SER A 38 -7.95 0.14 8.46
CA SER A 38 -7.11 0.49 7.30
C SER A 38 -6.88 -0.72 6.43
N LEU A 39 -7.01 -0.55 5.10
CA LEU A 39 -6.59 -1.57 4.13
C LEU A 39 -5.09 -1.80 4.25
N ASP A 40 -4.71 -3.07 4.38
CA ASP A 40 -3.33 -3.48 4.48
C ASP A 40 -2.61 -3.31 3.15
N HIS A 41 -1.46 -2.68 3.21
CA HIS A 41 -0.54 -2.50 2.10
C HIS A 41 0.89 -2.47 2.65
N ILE A 42 1.85 -2.73 1.77
CA ILE A 42 3.28 -2.61 2.09
C ILE A 42 3.84 -1.45 1.28
N THR A 43 4.18 -0.36 1.95
CA THR A 43 4.85 0.77 1.32
C THR A 43 6.26 0.39 0.91
N ILE A 44 6.57 0.56 -0.38
CA ILE A 44 7.91 0.36 -0.94
C ILE A 44 8.75 1.62 -0.69
N PHE A 45 8.22 2.79 -1.07
CA PHE A 45 8.87 4.08 -0.85
C PHE A 45 7.88 5.24 -0.94
N GLU A 46 8.21 6.34 -0.26
CA GLU A 46 7.50 7.62 -0.34
C GLU A 46 8.32 8.64 -1.14
N PHE A 47 7.65 9.52 -1.88
CA PHE A 47 8.29 10.50 -2.74
C PHE A 47 7.42 11.75 -2.95
N ASN A 48 8.06 12.88 -3.27
CA ASN A 48 7.38 14.10 -3.67
C ASN A 48 7.31 14.18 -5.19
N ALA A 49 6.14 14.56 -5.72
CA ALA A 49 5.97 14.76 -7.15
C ALA A 49 4.95 15.87 -7.45
N THR A 50 5.12 16.49 -8.61
CA THR A 50 4.05 17.28 -9.25
C THR A 50 3.06 16.36 -9.95
N GLU A 51 1.85 16.83 -10.24
CA GLU A 51 0.87 16.06 -11.03
C GLU A 51 1.43 15.60 -12.38
N LYS A 52 2.23 16.44 -13.06
CA LYS A 52 2.92 16.02 -14.30
C LYS A 52 3.99 14.95 -14.06
N GLY A 53 4.68 15.01 -12.92
CA GLY A 53 5.67 14.01 -12.52
C GLY A 53 5.05 12.64 -12.26
N ILE A 54 3.82 12.60 -11.74
CA ILE A 54 3.12 11.36 -11.42
C ILE A 54 2.85 10.50 -12.64
N GLU A 55 2.41 11.09 -13.76
CA GLU A 55 2.18 10.31 -14.99
C GLU A 55 3.45 9.65 -15.52
N LYS A 56 4.61 10.29 -15.35
CA LYS A 56 5.90 9.69 -15.69
C LYS A 56 6.23 8.51 -14.77
N ILE A 57 5.98 8.65 -13.46
CA ILE A 57 6.25 7.62 -12.46
C ILE A 57 5.34 6.40 -12.67
N LYS A 58 4.05 6.60 -12.95
CA LYS A 58 3.11 5.50 -13.30
C LYS A 58 3.60 4.68 -14.49
N ASN A 59 4.10 5.35 -15.54
CA ASN A 59 4.65 4.69 -16.72
C ASN A 59 5.92 3.88 -16.40
N GLN A 60 6.79 4.40 -15.53
CA GLN A 60 7.99 3.69 -15.10
C GLN A 60 7.64 2.45 -14.26
N ILE A 61 6.68 2.56 -13.34
CA ILE A 61 6.20 1.44 -12.53
C ILE A 61 5.57 0.36 -13.42
N SER A 62 4.70 0.73 -14.35
CA SER A 62 4.04 -0.23 -15.25
C SER A 62 5.08 -1.03 -16.04
N LYS A 63 6.07 -0.34 -16.64
CA LYS A 63 7.16 -1.01 -17.36
C LYS A 63 7.96 -1.97 -16.47
N ALA A 64 8.29 -1.54 -15.24
CA ALA A 64 9.03 -2.37 -14.29
C ALA A 64 8.27 -3.65 -13.93
N CYS A 65 6.95 -3.55 -13.70
CA CYS A 65 6.08 -4.68 -13.43
C CYS A 65 5.93 -5.62 -14.64
N ASP A 66 5.84 -5.06 -15.86
CA ASP A 66 5.71 -5.85 -17.10
C ASP A 66 6.99 -6.67 -17.37
N THR A 67 8.18 -6.10 -17.13
CA THR A 67 9.46 -6.80 -17.34
C THR A 67 9.70 -8.02 -16.44
N GLN A 68 8.92 -8.22 -15.38
CA GLN A 68 9.04 -9.37 -14.48
C GLN A 68 7.90 -10.40 -14.60
N SER A 69 7.08 -10.30 -15.65
CA SER A 69 6.11 -11.35 -16.00
C SER A 69 6.85 -12.54 -16.60
N ILE A 70 7.33 -13.44 -15.72
CA ILE A 70 7.83 -14.79 -16.06
C ILE A 70 6.64 -15.72 -16.27
#